data_AF-A0A0C1G8C4-F1
#
_entry.id   AF-A0A0C1G8C4-F1
#
_cell.length_a   1.000
_cell.length_b   1.000
_cell.length_c   1.000
_cell.angle_alpha   90.00
_cell.angle_beta   90.00
_cell.angle_gamma   90.00
#
_symmetry.space_group_name_H-M   'P 1'
#
loop_
_entity.id
_entity.type
_entity.pdbx_description
1 polymer ?
#
loop_
_entity_poly.entity_id
_entity_poly.type
_entity_poly.pdbx_seq_one_letter_code
_entity_poly.pdbx_strand_id
1 'polypeptide(L)'
;MEEFEELTADVLKDFINITPTRYNTSQKKLCFAIIKRMYRRVKMGYKNLGGIKICNDKGIVIDGNHRYITYLLAGIEIEYIIWTSSLCDEVILYKEVEIDETKDWDEYLYDKRKFIKDKNFIESYNKENKNDFFP
;
A
#
# COMPACT_ATOMS: atom_id res chain seq x y z
N MET A 1 0.73 26.33 2.15
CA MET A 1 -0.08 25.21 1.65
C MET A 1 0.85 24.48 0.71
N GLU A 2 1.42 23.34 1.11
CA GLU A 2 2.26 22.55 0.19
C GLU A 2 1.37 22.12 -0.98
N GLU A 3 1.74 22.49 -2.20
CA GLU A 3 1.11 21.95 -3.39
C GLU A 3 1.35 20.44 -3.40
N PHE A 4 0.28 19.66 -3.55
CA PHE A 4 0.38 18.22 -3.67
C PHE A 4 1.00 17.88 -5.03
N GLU A 5 2.30 17.58 -5.04
CA GLU A 5 2.92 16.96 -6.21
C GLU A 5 2.43 15.52 -6.34
N GLU A 6 1.92 15.20 -7.51
CA GLU A 6 1.42 13.87 -7.80
C GLU A 6 2.58 12.88 -7.90
N LEU A 7 2.46 11.72 -7.24
CA LEU A 7 3.49 10.69 -7.28
C LEU A 7 3.73 10.20 -8.71
N THR A 8 5.00 10.24 -9.14
CA THR A 8 5.48 9.66 -10.40
C THR A 8 6.15 8.30 -10.15
N ALA A 9 6.29 7.50 -11.21
CA ALA A 9 6.89 6.18 -11.11
C ALA A 9 8.39 6.26 -10.78
N ASP A 10 9.10 7.24 -11.33
CA ASP A 10 10.52 7.45 -11.06
C ASP A 10 10.76 7.80 -9.58
N VAL A 11 9.95 8.70 -9.01
CA VAL A 11 10.01 9.02 -7.58
C VAL A 11 9.75 7.79 -6.71
N LEU A 12 8.80 6.94 -7.11
CA LEU A 12 8.54 5.69 -6.39
C LEU A 12 9.74 4.72 -6.46
N LYS A 13 10.34 4.55 -7.64
CA LYS A 13 11.50 3.67 -7.83
C LYS A 13 12.70 4.17 -7.04
N ASP A 14 12.99 5.46 -7.11
CA ASP A 14 14.07 6.09 -6.35
C ASP A 14 13.85 5.92 -4.85
N PHE A 15 12.62 6.15 -4.39
CA PHE A 15 12.25 5.92 -3.00
C PHE A 15 12.51 4.48 -2.56
N ILE A 16 12.06 3.49 -3.34
CA ILE A 16 12.25 2.06 -3.04
C ILE A 16 13.74 1.67 -3.02
N ASN A 17 14.56 2.27 -3.88
CA ASN A 17 15.99 1.97 -3.98
C ASN A 17 16.81 2.56 -2.82
N ILE A 18 16.41 3.72 -2.30
CA ILE A 18 17.16 4.45 -1.27
C ILE A 18 16.67 4.10 0.14
N THR A 19 15.37 3.82 0.29
CA THR A 19 14.75 3.69 1.61
C THR A 19 15.01 2.31 2.20
N PRO A 20 15.61 2.22 3.41
CA PRO A 20 15.74 0.95 4.10
C PRO A 20 14.35 0.45 4.53
N THR A 21 14.05 -0.81 4.20
CA THR A 21 12.79 -1.45 4.58
C THR A 21 13.00 -2.40 5.75
N ARG A 22 12.17 -2.28 6.81
CA ARG A 22 12.21 -3.19 7.96
C ARG A 22 11.80 -4.61 7.59
N TYR A 23 10.76 -4.73 6.76
CA TYR A 23 10.27 -5.97 6.18
C TYR A 23 10.48 -5.94 4.67
N ASN A 24 10.74 -7.13 4.11
CA ASN A 24 10.90 -7.40 2.69
C ASN A 24 9.60 -7.98 2.11
N THR A 25 9.66 -8.58 0.92
CA THR A 25 8.48 -9.19 0.29
C THR A 25 8.79 -10.56 -0.30
N SER A 26 7.77 -11.33 -0.64
CA SER A 26 7.87 -12.48 -1.55
C SER A 26 7.30 -12.17 -2.95
N GLN A 27 6.76 -10.96 -3.15
CA GLN A 27 6.18 -10.55 -4.43
C GLN A 27 7.26 -10.01 -5.36
N LYS A 28 7.26 -10.50 -6.61
CA LYS A 28 8.21 -10.05 -7.65
C LYS A 28 7.81 -8.74 -8.31
N LYS A 29 6.53 -8.35 -8.21
CA LYS A 29 5.99 -7.17 -8.88
C LYS A 29 5.04 -6.39 -7.98
N LEU A 30 5.01 -5.07 -8.14
CA LEU A 30 4.01 -4.17 -7.56
C LEU A 30 3.35 -3.32 -8.65
N CYS A 31 2.15 -2.83 -8.37
CA CYS A 31 1.37 -2.03 -9.30
C CYS A 31 1.47 -0.56 -8.90
N PHE A 32 1.99 0.26 -9.81
CA PHE A 32 2.15 1.69 -9.58
C PHE A 32 0.81 2.40 -9.37
N ALA A 33 -0.21 2.07 -10.18
CA ALA A 33 -1.53 2.72 -10.12
C ALA A 33 -2.19 2.57 -8.74
N ILE A 34 -2.06 1.39 -8.13
CA ILE A 34 -2.56 1.11 -6.78
C ILE A 34 -1.81 1.98 -5.75
N ILE A 35 -0.49 1.97 -5.76
CA ILE A 35 0.35 2.74 -4.81
C ILE A 35 0.06 4.23 -4.94
N LYS A 36 -0.02 4.75 -6.18
CA LYS A 36 -0.33 6.15 -6.49
C LYS A 36 -1.69 6.57 -5.90
N ARG A 37 -2.74 5.75 -6.10
CA ARG A 37 -4.07 6.03 -5.53
C ARG A 37 -4.07 6.02 -4.01
N MET A 38 -3.44 5.00 -3.40
CA MET A 38 -3.37 4.88 -1.95
C MET A 38 -2.59 6.07 -1.35
N TYR A 39 -1.46 6.43 -1.95
CA TYR A 39 -0.65 7.58 -1.52
C TYR A 39 -1.42 8.89 -1.56
N ARG A 40 -2.13 9.16 -2.67
CA ARG A 40 -3.01 10.32 -2.78
C ARG A 40 -4.04 10.35 -1.64
N ARG A 41 -4.70 9.23 -1.36
CA ARG A 41 -5.71 9.14 -0.27
C ARG A 41 -5.10 9.41 1.10
N VAL A 42 -3.93 8.86 1.38
CA VAL A 42 -3.24 9.12 2.65
C VAL A 42 -2.88 10.60 2.77
N LYS A 43 -2.39 11.24 1.70
CA LYS A 43 -2.09 12.69 1.70
C LYS A 43 -3.33 13.57 1.80
N MET A 44 -4.51 13.08 1.37
CA MET A 44 -5.81 13.72 1.63
C MET A 44 -6.31 13.56 3.07
N GLY A 45 -5.61 12.79 3.91
CA GLY A 45 -5.96 12.57 5.32
C GLY A 45 -6.60 11.22 5.64
N TYR A 46 -6.82 10.34 4.64
CA TYR A 46 -7.36 8.99 4.83
C TYR A 46 -6.24 8.02 5.23
N LYS A 47 -5.80 8.10 6.48
CA LYS A 47 -4.56 7.45 6.95
C LYS A 47 -4.69 5.95 7.24
N ASN A 48 -5.89 5.46 7.58
CA ASN A 48 -6.08 4.04 7.91
C ASN A 48 -6.61 3.25 6.70
N LEU A 49 -5.72 2.71 5.86
CA LEU A 49 -6.09 1.80 4.78
C LEU A 49 -6.05 0.32 5.21
N GLY A 50 -5.95 0.07 6.53
CA GLY A 50 -5.81 -1.24 7.15
C GLY A 50 -4.36 -1.62 7.48
N GLY A 51 -4.20 -2.54 8.45
CA GLY A 51 -2.91 -3.05 8.88
C GLY A 51 -2.17 -3.88 7.82
N ILE A 52 -0.87 -4.08 8.07
CA ILE A 52 0.04 -4.85 7.24
C ILE A 52 0.31 -6.19 7.90
N LYS A 53 -0.01 -7.30 7.20
CA LYS A 53 0.29 -8.64 7.71
C LYS A 53 1.74 -8.98 7.42
N ILE A 54 2.47 -9.37 8.45
CA ILE A 54 3.91 -9.65 8.37
C ILE A 54 4.22 -11.03 8.95
N CYS A 55 5.25 -11.68 8.41
CA CYS A 55 5.90 -12.80 9.07
C CYS A 55 7.19 -12.30 9.71
N ASN A 56 7.21 -12.21 11.04
CA ASN A 56 8.38 -11.72 11.78
C ASN A 56 9.59 -12.63 11.58
N ASP A 57 9.39 -13.95 11.62
CA ASP A 57 10.49 -14.92 11.54
C ASP A 57 11.23 -14.86 10.20
N LYS A 58 10.50 -14.64 9.10
CA LYS A 58 11.10 -14.46 7.76
C LYS A 58 11.42 -13.01 7.41
N GLY A 59 10.93 -12.04 8.19
CA GLY A 59 11.10 -10.62 7.91
C GLY A 59 10.42 -10.16 6.61
N ILE A 60 9.23 -10.68 6.28
CA ILE A 60 8.50 -10.34 5.04
C ILE A 60 7.08 -9.86 5.28
N VAL A 61 6.57 -9.05 4.35
CA VAL A 61 5.16 -8.66 4.23
C VAL A 61 4.38 -9.77 3.50
N ILE A 62 3.39 -10.33 4.19
CA ILE A 62 2.50 -11.38 3.67
C ILE A 62 1.30 -10.80 2.94
N ASP A 63 0.67 -9.78 3.51
CA ASP A 63 -0.42 -9.05 2.88
C ASP A 63 -0.29 -7.54 3.13
N GLY A 64 -0.66 -6.77 2.11
CA GLY A 64 -0.57 -5.32 2.13
C GLY A 64 0.74 -4.76 1.56
N ASN A 65 1.41 -5.47 0.65
CA ASN A 65 2.66 -5.00 0.03
C ASN A 65 2.55 -3.58 -0.57
N HIS A 66 1.50 -3.28 -1.34
CA HIS A 66 1.27 -1.91 -1.85
C HIS A 66 1.03 -0.92 -0.70
N ARG A 67 0.26 -1.29 0.33
CA ARG A 67 -0.01 -0.43 1.51
C ARG A 67 1.27 -0.14 2.29
N TYR A 68 2.13 -1.14 2.48
CA TYR A 68 3.39 -1.01 3.20
C TYR A 68 4.29 0.04 2.55
N ILE A 69 4.50 -0.07 1.23
CA ILE A 69 5.27 0.94 0.48
C ILE A 69 4.59 2.31 0.52
N THR A 70 3.27 2.38 0.37
CA THR A 70 2.53 3.64 0.48
C THR A 70 2.71 4.30 1.84
N TYR A 71 2.65 3.54 2.93
CA TYR A 71 2.77 4.10 4.28
C TYR A 71 4.18 4.59 4.56
N LEU A 72 5.21 3.84 4.12
CA LEU A 72 6.60 4.30 4.17
C LEU A 72 6.78 5.61 3.38
N LEU A 73 6.27 5.65 2.14
CA LEU A 73 6.34 6.82 1.27
C LEU A 73 5.61 8.04 1.85
N ALA A 74 4.47 7.81 2.51
CA ALA A 74 3.69 8.86 3.15
C ALA A 74 4.22 9.29 4.52
N GLY A 75 5.15 8.54 5.11
CA GLY A 75 5.70 8.79 6.44
C GLY A 75 4.66 8.62 7.55
N ILE A 76 3.73 7.68 7.39
CA ILE A 76 2.69 7.40 8.40
C ILE A 76 3.01 6.14 9.20
N GLU A 77 2.50 6.08 10.42
CA GLU A 77 2.65 4.93 11.30
C GLU A 77 2.00 3.67 10.68
N ILE A 78 2.69 2.53 10.82
CA ILE A 78 2.26 1.26 10.27
C ILE A 78 1.80 0.35 11.40
N GLU A 79 0.53 -0.03 11.37
CA GLU A 79 0.03 -1.13 12.18
C GLU A 79 0.48 -2.47 11.58
N TYR A 80 1.20 -3.26 12.36
CA TYR A 80 1.67 -4.58 11.97
C TYR A 80 0.84 -5.68 12.63
N ILE A 81 0.38 -6.63 11.81
CA ILE A 81 -0.38 -7.80 12.25
C ILE A 81 0.50 -9.03 12.02
N ILE A 82 0.84 -9.75 13.09
CA ILE A 82 1.66 -10.96 12.98
C ILE A 82 0.86 -12.05 12.24
N TRP A 83 1.50 -12.67 11.27
CA TRP A 83 0.94 -13.74 10.46
C TRP A 83 2.01 -14.79 10.10
N THR A 84 1.56 -15.91 9.54
CA THR A 84 2.43 -17.00 9.10
C THR A 84 2.77 -16.86 7.62
N SER A 85 3.95 -17.34 7.23
CA SER A 85 4.37 -17.47 5.83
C SER A 85 4.26 -18.91 5.36
N SER A 86 4.12 -19.11 4.04
CA SER A 86 4.33 -20.44 3.44
C SER A 86 5.82 -20.81 3.48
N LEU A 87 6.15 -22.11 3.46
CA LEU A 87 7.54 -22.56 3.38
C LEU A 87 8.23 -22.07 2.09
N CYS A 88 7.48 -21.99 0.99
CA CYS A 88 7.96 -21.60 -0.34
C CYS A 88 8.13 -20.08 -0.53
N ASP A 89 7.75 -19.26 0.46
CA ASP A 89 7.94 -17.82 0.37
C ASP A 89 9.43 -17.48 0.47
N GLU A 90 10.01 -17.09 -0.67
CA GLU A 90 11.37 -16.56 -0.77
C GLU A 90 11.40 -15.08 -0.38
N VAL A 91 12.48 -14.67 0.28
CA VAL A 91 12.68 -13.27 0.68
C VAL A 91 13.30 -12.51 -0.49
N ILE A 92 12.59 -11.48 -0.95
CA ILE A 92 12.97 -10.57 -2.03
C ILE A 92 13.04 -9.16 -1.46
N LEU A 93 14.14 -8.47 -1.72
CA LEU A 93 14.31 -7.08 -1.31
C LEU A 93 13.41 -6.18 -2.16
N TYR A 94 12.78 -5.15 -1.57
CA TYR A 94 11.91 -4.26 -2.35
C TYR A 94 12.62 -3.57 -3.52
N LYS A 95 13.93 -3.30 -3.40
CA LYS A 95 14.78 -2.78 -4.49
C LYS A 95 14.88 -3.72 -5.71
N GLU A 96 14.55 -5.00 -5.55
CA GLU A 96 14.58 -6.03 -6.61
C GLU A 96 13.20 -6.25 -7.23
N VAL A 97 12.17 -5.59 -6.71
CA VAL A 97 10.78 -5.73 -7.17
C VAL A 97 10.54 -4.88 -8.41
N GLU A 98 9.90 -5.49 -9.41
CA GLU A 98 9.51 -4.79 -10.63
C GLU A 98 8.24 -3.94 -10.38
N ILE A 99 8.25 -2.69 -10.85
CA ILE A 99 7.07 -1.82 -10.80
C ILE A 99 6.34 -1.90 -12.13
N ASP A 100 5.12 -2.45 -12.12
CA ASP A 100 4.20 -2.40 -13.25
C ASP A 100 3.50 -1.04 -13.30
N GLU A 101 3.91 -0.23 -14.26
CA GLU A 101 3.36 1.10 -14.55
C GLU A 101 2.21 1.06 -15.54
N THR A 102 2.04 -0.06 -16.25
CA THR A 102 1.16 -0.14 -17.43
C THR A 102 -0.27 -0.48 -17.09
N LYS A 103 -0.48 -1.33 -16.08
CA LYS A 103 -1.80 -1.88 -15.74
C LYS A 103 -2.26 -1.46 -14.36
N ASP A 104 -3.54 -1.12 -14.26
CA ASP A 104 -4.21 -1.03 -12.97
C ASP A 104 -4.80 -2.40 -12.60
N TRP A 105 -4.16 -3.08 -11.65
CA TRP A 105 -4.56 -4.43 -11.29
C TRP A 105 -5.95 -4.50 -10.64
N ASP A 106 -6.44 -3.39 -10.05
CA ASP A 106 -7.79 -3.34 -9.49
C ASP A 106 -8.88 -3.37 -10.58
N GLU A 107 -8.55 -3.08 -11.85
CA GLU A 107 -9.51 -3.20 -12.96
C GLU A 107 -9.96 -4.65 -13.16
N TYR A 108 -9.08 -5.61 -12.89
CA TYR A 108 -9.33 -7.03 -13.06
C TYR A 108 -9.94 -7.70 -11.81
N LEU A 109 -10.07 -6.95 -10.70
CA LEU A 109 -10.63 -7.44 -9.45
C LEU A 109 -12.05 -6.91 -9.26
N TYR A 110 -13.04 -7.79 -9.36
CA TYR A 110 -14.47 -7.43 -9.33
C TYR A 110 -14.83 -6.55 -8.13
N ASP A 111 -14.41 -6.94 -6.92
CA ASP A 111 -14.75 -6.21 -5.70
C ASP A 111 -14.01 -4.88 -5.54
N LYS A 112 -12.85 -4.72 -6.18
CA LYS A 112 -11.98 -3.54 -6.03
C LYS A 112 -12.17 -2.51 -7.13
N ARG A 113 -12.71 -2.90 -8.29
CA ARG A 113 -12.95 -2.00 -9.42
C ARG A 113 -13.75 -0.75 -9.03
N LYS A 114 -14.73 -0.88 -8.11
CA LYS A 114 -15.50 0.26 -7.59
C LYS A 114 -14.62 1.30 -6.91
N PHE A 115 -13.53 0.88 -6.26
CA PHE A 115 -12.62 1.76 -5.53
C PHE A 115 -11.50 2.35 -6.39
N ILE A 116 -11.52 2.17 -7.72
CA ILE A 116 -10.64 2.94 -8.61
C ILE A 116 -11.00 4.43 -8.55
N LYS A 117 -12.30 4.73 -8.50
CA LYS A 117 -12.82 6.09 -8.30
C LYS A 117 -12.76 6.46 -6.82
N ASP A 118 -12.07 7.56 -6.52
CA ASP A 118 -11.92 8.03 -5.13
C ASP A 118 -13.25 8.33 -4.46
N LYS A 119 -14.26 8.81 -5.20
CA LYS A 119 -15.61 9.05 -4.67
C LYS A 119 -16.16 7.83 -3.92
N ASN A 120 -16.10 6.64 -4.54
CA ASN A 120 -16.63 5.41 -3.96
C ASN A 120 -15.82 4.96 -2.74
N PHE A 121 -14.50 5.18 -2.74
CA PHE A 121 -13.66 4.91 -1.59
C PHE A 121 -14.01 5.84 -0.42
N ILE A 122 -14.10 7.15 -0.66
CA ILE A 122 -14.39 8.17 0.34
C ILE A 122 -15.77 7.91 0.97
N GLU A 123 -16.77 7.59 0.17
CA GLU A 123 -18.11 7.25 0.66
C GLU A 123 -18.10 6.01 1.59
N SER A 124 -17.38 4.94 1.21
CA SER A 124 -17.25 3.74 2.05
C SER A 124 -16.49 4.04 3.34
N TYR A 125 -15.34 4.71 3.23
CA TYR A 125 -14.48 5.06 4.36
C TYR A 125 -15.23 5.91 5.38
N ASN A 126 -15.93 6.95 4.92
CA ASN A 126 -16.71 7.81 5.80
C ASN A 126 -17.87 7.06 6.45
N LYS A 127 -18.46 6.06 5.80
CA LYS A 127 -19.54 5.26 6.40
C LYS A 127 -19.00 4.36 7.52
N GLU A 128 -17.85 3.75 7.31
CA GLU A 128 -17.20 2.87 8.29
C GLU A 128 -16.73 3.66 9.53
N ASN A 129 -16.13 4.84 9.33
CA ASN A 129 -15.60 5.67 10.42
C ASN A 129 -16.65 6.63 11.05
N LYS A 130 -17.87 6.73 10.49
CA LYS A 130 -18.99 7.44 11.14
C LYS A 130 -19.70 6.62 12.21
N ASN A 131 -19.52 5.30 12.23
CA ASN A 131 -20.14 4.43 13.23
C ASN A 131 -19.45 4.51 14.61
N ASP A 132 -18.33 5.22 14.73
CA ASP A 132 -17.66 5.50 16.01
C ASP A 132 -18.23 6.75 16.74
N PHE A 133 -19.22 7.42 16.14
CA PHE A 133 -19.99 8.52 16.74
C PHE A 133 -21.46 8.11 16.92
N PHE A 134 -21.70 7.11 17.77
CA PHE A 134 -22.98 6.99 18.48
C PHE A 134 -22.71 7.21 19.97
N PRO A 135 -23.27 8.28 20.59
CA PRO A 135 -23.24 8.45 22.04
C PRO A 135 -24.06 7.40 22.77
#